data_AF-A0A069DEP1-F1
#
_entry.id   AF-A0A069DEP1-F1
#
_cell.length_a   1.000
_cell.length_b   1.000
_cell.length_c   1.000
_cell.angle_alpha   90.00
_cell.angle_beta   90.00
_cell.angle_gamma   90.00
#
_symmetry.space_group_name_H-M   'P 1'
#
loop_
_entity.id
_entity.type
_entity.pdbx_description
1 polymer ?
#
loop_
_entity_poly.entity_id
_entity_poly.type
_entity_poly.pdbx_seq_one_letter_code
_entity_poly.pdbx_strand_id
1 'polypeptide(L)'
;MRCFTVDLYNEMQVRGCMGSYFESEEQRQEEMQWLAAEGRDFYQESRDRFEWLRPHMLQFLPDHLLKYVYDESIMDCYIHSPEMKAEIGAWKKEWDHKWKTICDRYWEHYNSIQEQLPAEVRRLDKEFHLHDARIIDVRTDHQQADILLDVVGYSKHQYQLCFTGVKVFNNYPGIMKDVLLYPEIDITEGGLFEIRILMNSMNIFHIIASDLSIEIIPVQTNS
;
A
#
# COMPACT_ATOMS: atom_id res chain seq x y z
N MET A 1 14.55 3.31 9.78
CA MET A 1 13.51 4.35 9.92
C MET A 1 12.17 3.68 9.63
N ARG A 2 11.07 4.15 10.23
CA ARG A 2 9.73 3.56 10.07
C ARG A 2 8.73 4.67 9.76
N CYS A 3 8.39 4.83 8.50
CA CYS A 3 7.51 5.85 7.94
C CYS A 3 6.14 5.28 7.56
N PHE A 4 6.09 4.13 6.89
CA PHE A 4 4.83 3.55 6.39
C PHE A 4 4.24 2.55 7.39
N THR A 5 3.34 3.04 8.25
CA THR A 5 2.69 2.23 9.31
C THR A 5 1.31 1.75 8.89
N VAL A 6 0.79 0.73 9.59
CA VAL A 6 -0.60 0.26 9.43
C VAL A 6 -1.59 1.39 9.68
N ASP A 7 -1.38 2.21 10.71
CA ASP A 7 -2.26 3.35 10.99
C ASP A 7 -2.26 4.38 9.86
N LEU A 8 -1.07 4.71 9.32
CA LEU A 8 -0.96 5.63 8.19
C LEU A 8 -1.66 5.09 6.94
N TYR A 9 -1.55 3.77 6.70
CA TYR A 9 -2.25 3.11 5.61
C TYR A 9 -3.77 3.13 5.80
N ASN A 10 -4.27 2.83 7.00
CA ASN A 10 -5.70 2.86 7.28
C ASN A 10 -6.26 4.29 7.16
N GLU A 11 -5.54 5.29 7.64
CA GLU A 11 -5.86 6.71 7.45
C GLU A 11 -5.86 7.09 5.95
N MET A 12 -4.92 6.55 5.17
CA MET A 12 -4.90 6.71 3.72
C MET A 12 -6.13 6.10 3.05
N GLN A 13 -6.64 4.95 3.51
CA GLN A 13 -7.88 4.36 2.98
C GLN A 13 -9.08 5.28 3.21
N VAL A 14 -9.16 5.91 4.40
CA VAL A 14 -10.17 6.93 4.70
C VAL A 14 -10.04 8.11 3.72
N ARG A 15 -8.81 8.61 3.51
CA ARG A 15 -8.57 9.69 2.54
C ARG A 15 -8.89 9.29 1.11
N GLY A 16 -8.58 8.06 0.72
CA GLY A 16 -8.84 7.48 -0.59
C GLY A 16 -10.33 7.42 -0.89
N CYS A 17 -11.13 6.92 0.06
CA CYS A 17 -12.58 6.93 -0.03
C CYS A 17 -13.14 8.36 -0.17
N MET A 18 -12.55 9.30 0.57
CA MET A 18 -12.90 10.71 0.50
C MET A 18 -12.38 11.40 -0.79
N GLY A 19 -11.58 10.68 -1.57
CA GLY A 19 -11.08 11.07 -2.89
C GLY A 19 -12.04 10.76 -4.03
N SER A 20 -12.90 9.75 -3.83
CA SER A 20 -13.81 9.20 -4.84
C SER A 20 -15.21 9.82 -4.80
N TYR A 21 -15.37 11.01 -4.22
CA TYR A 21 -16.66 11.68 -4.22
C TYR A 21 -17.04 12.15 -5.62
N PHE A 22 -18.26 11.85 -6.03
CA PHE A 22 -18.85 12.47 -7.21
C PHE A 22 -18.98 13.97 -6.97
N GLU A 23 -18.42 14.76 -7.88
CA GLU A 23 -18.49 16.21 -7.82
C GLU A 23 -19.78 16.76 -8.44
N SER A 24 -20.54 15.90 -9.15
CA SER A 24 -21.85 16.22 -9.72
C SER A 24 -22.80 15.02 -9.64
N GLU A 25 -24.10 15.30 -9.70
CA GLU A 25 -25.13 14.25 -9.79
C GLU A 25 -25.01 13.45 -11.09
N GLU A 26 -24.54 14.08 -12.17
CA GLU A 26 -24.31 13.44 -13.46
C GLU A 26 -23.26 12.31 -13.35
N GLN A 27 -22.10 12.58 -12.74
CA GLN A 27 -21.05 11.57 -12.54
C GLN A 27 -21.56 10.38 -11.71
N ARG A 28 -22.37 10.67 -10.69
CA ARG A 28 -22.99 9.63 -9.87
C ARG A 28 -23.96 8.76 -10.68
N GLN A 29 -24.80 9.39 -11.51
CA GLN A 29 -25.74 8.66 -12.35
C GLN A 29 -25.03 7.82 -13.43
N GLU A 30 -23.94 8.31 -14.00
CA GLU A 30 -23.10 7.55 -14.93
C GLU A 30 -22.51 6.28 -14.27
N GLU A 31 -21.96 6.41 -13.07
CA GLU A 31 -21.46 5.25 -12.32
C GLU A 31 -22.58 4.25 -12.00
N MET A 32 -23.74 4.76 -11.55
CA MET A 32 -24.90 3.92 -11.25
C MET A 32 -25.36 3.13 -12.49
N GLN A 33 -25.38 3.76 -13.67
CA GLN A 33 -25.75 3.09 -14.92
C GLN A 33 -24.71 2.07 -15.35
N TRP A 34 -23.42 2.39 -15.20
CA TRP A 34 -22.33 1.48 -15.54
C TRP A 34 -22.36 0.22 -14.65
N LEU A 35 -22.48 0.39 -13.33
CA LEU A 35 -22.61 -0.73 -12.39
C LEU A 35 -23.85 -1.57 -12.67
N ALA A 36 -25.00 -0.93 -12.93
CA ALA A 36 -26.22 -1.65 -13.27
C ALA A 36 -26.07 -2.50 -14.55
N ALA A 37 -25.32 -2.00 -15.55
CA ALA A 37 -25.02 -2.74 -16.77
C ALA A 37 -24.12 -3.97 -16.52
N GLU A 38 -23.28 -3.93 -15.48
CA GLU A 38 -22.49 -5.08 -15.01
C GLU A 38 -23.26 -6.00 -14.04
N GLY A 39 -24.53 -5.71 -13.73
CA GLY A 39 -25.33 -6.47 -12.77
C GLY A 39 -24.98 -6.19 -11.31
N ARG A 40 -24.39 -5.02 -11.03
CA ARG A 40 -23.92 -4.58 -9.71
C ARG A 40 -24.84 -3.50 -9.13
N ASP A 41 -24.99 -3.50 -7.81
CA ASP A 41 -25.83 -2.54 -7.08
C ASP A 41 -24.97 -1.47 -6.42
N PHE A 42 -25.05 -0.25 -6.94
CA PHE A 42 -24.32 0.92 -6.44
C PHE A 42 -24.54 1.19 -4.94
N TYR A 43 -25.78 1.11 -4.46
CA TYR A 43 -26.10 1.44 -3.07
C TYR A 43 -25.63 0.35 -2.13
N GLN A 44 -25.78 -0.91 -2.52
CA GLN A 44 -25.27 -2.04 -1.75
C GLN A 44 -23.74 -1.97 -1.63
N GLU A 45 -23.03 -1.77 -2.74
CA GLU A 45 -21.56 -1.67 -2.71
C GLU A 45 -21.07 -0.44 -1.94
N SER A 46 -21.77 0.69 -2.06
CA SER A 46 -21.43 1.90 -1.30
C SER A 46 -21.64 1.70 0.20
N ARG A 47 -22.72 1.02 0.60
CA ARG A 47 -22.96 0.65 1.99
C ARG A 47 -21.92 -0.32 2.52
N ASP A 48 -21.57 -1.36 1.77
CA ASP A 48 -20.55 -2.34 2.19
C ASP A 48 -19.17 -1.69 2.37
N ARG A 49 -18.78 -0.81 1.43
CA ARG A 49 -17.57 0.01 1.54
C ARG A 49 -17.62 0.94 2.77
N PHE A 50 -18.75 1.61 2.99
CA PHE A 50 -18.92 2.52 4.12
C PHE A 50 -18.82 1.79 5.45
N GLU A 51 -19.51 0.66 5.64
CA GLU A 51 -19.45 -0.13 6.88
C GLU A 51 -18.04 -0.69 7.15
N TRP A 52 -17.33 -1.11 6.10
CA TRP A 52 -15.94 -1.53 6.22
C TRP A 52 -15.01 -0.38 6.65
N LEU A 53 -15.21 0.83 6.12
CA LEU A 53 -14.39 2.01 6.45
C LEU A 53 -14.80 2.71 7.75
N ARG A 54 -16.05 2.58 8.17
CA ARG A 54 -16.63 3.26 9.34
C ARG A 54 -15.73 3.23 10.57
N PRO A 55 -15.18 2.09 11.03
CA PRO A 55 -14.28 2.08 12.19
C PRO A 55 -13.03 2.96 11.98
N HIS A 56 -12.48 2.99 10.77
CA HIS A 56 -11.33 3.83 10.43
C HIS A 56 -11.72 5.31 10.33
N MET A 57 -12.88 5.62 9.76
CA MET A 57 -13.43 6.99 9.72
C MET A 57 -13.60 7.55 11.13
N LEU A 58 -14.17 6.77 12.06
CA LEU A 58 -14.34 7.16 13.46
C LEU A 58 -13.00 7.35 14.19
N GLN A 59 -11.95 6.67 13.75
CA GLN A 59 -10.61 6.77 14.35
C GLN A 59 -9.81 7.97 13.80
N PHE A 60 -9.89 8.25 12.50
CA PHE A 60 -8.95 9.13 11.82
C PHE A 60 -9.54 10.46 11.33
N LEU A 61 -10.86 10.57 11.19
CA LEU A 61 -11.45 11.85 10.82
C LEU A 61 -11.46 12.81 12.02
N PRO A 62 -11.27 14.12 11.78
CA PRO A 62 -11.47 15.12 12.81
C PRO A 62 -12.94 15.20 13.24
N ASP A 63 -13.18 15.55 14.50
CA ASP A 63 -14.51 15.57 15.13
C ASP A 63 -15.60 16.28 14.30
N HIS A 64 -15.25 17.39 13.65
CA HIS A 64 -16.19 18.16 12.85
C HIS A 64 -16.68 17.41 11.59
N LEU A 65 -15.92 16.44 11.07
CA LEU A 65 -16.32 15.59 9.95
C LEU A 65 -17.10 14.35 10.40
N LEU A 66 -17.04 13.97 11.68
CA LEU A 66 -17.74 12.79 12.18
C LEU A 66 -19.27 12.91 12.07
N LYS A 67 -19.80 14.14 12.04
CA LYS A 67 -21.22 14.40 11.79
C LYS A 67 -21.73 13.68 10.52
N TYR A 68 -20.91 13.67 9.47
CA TYR A 68 -21.24 13.03 8.20
C TYR A 68 -21.18 11.50 8.26
N VAL A 69 -20.34 10.95 9.14
CA VAL A 69 -20.28 9.50 9.39
C VAL A 69 -21.51 9.05 10.18
N TYR A 70 -21.96 9.85 11.16
CA TYR A 70 -23.10 9.49 12.01
C TYR A 70 -24.44 9.60 11.30
N ASP A 71 -24.61 10.58 10.41
CA ASP A 71 -25.84 10.76 9.62
C ASP A 71 -25.81 9.99 8.28
N GLU A 72 -24.73 9.26 8.00
CA GLU A 72 -24.49 8.47 6.79
C GLU A 72 -24.46 9.28 5.48
N SER A 73 -24.35 10.61 5.54
CA SER A 73 -24.34 11.47 4.35
C SER A 73 -23.13 11.26 3.42
N ILE A 74 -22.05 10.63 3.90
CA ILE A 74 -20.89 10.25 3.07
C ILE A 74 -20.97 8.84 2.47
N MET A 75 -21.99 8.05 2.83
CA MET A 75 -22.07 6.62 2.49
C MET A 75 -22.07 6.39 0.97
N ASP A 76 -22.79 7.23 0.23
CA ASP A 76 -22.98 7.11 -1.22
C ASP A 76 -21.85 7.76 -2.05
N CYS A 77 -20.74 8.15 -1.42
CA CYS A 77 -19.66 8.88 -2.07
C CYS A 77 -20.17 10.12 -2.85
N TYR A 78 -21.20 10.81 -2.35
CA TYR A 78 -21.66 12.08 -2.92
C TYR A 78 -21.41 13.27 -1.97
N ILE A 79 -21.03 14.43 -2.52
CA ILE A 79 -20.90 15.68 -1.75
C ILE A 79 -22.21 16.45 -1.81
N HIS A 80 -22.97 16.42 -0.70
CA HIS A 80 -24.33 16.98 -0.63
C HIS A 80 -24.39 18.50 -0.41
N SER A 81 -23.29 19.16 -0.06
CA SER A 81 -23.27 20.61 0.17
C SER A 81 -21.92 21.29 -0.07
N PRO A 82 -21.91 22.61 -0.37
CA PRO A 82 -20.67 23.38 -0.45
C PRO A 82 -19.86 23.41 0.86
N GLU A 83 -20.54 23.37 2.01
CA GLU A 83 -19.89 23.31 3.33
C GLU A 83 -19.13 21.99 3.50
N MET A 84 -19.79 20.87 3.23
CA MET A 84 -19.18 19.54 3.24
C MET A 84 -17.98 19.47 2.28
N LYS A 85 -18.11 20.05 1.07
CA LYS A 85 -17.00 20.14 0.11
C LYS A 85 -15.80 20.87 0.70
N ALA A 86 -16.04 21.98 1.39
CA ALA A 86 -14.98 22.81 1.97
C ALA A 86 -14.28 22.11 3.13
N GLU A 87 -15.04 21.50 4.05
CA GLU A 87 -14.49 20.79 5.22
C GLU A 87 -13.67 19.56 4.80
N ILE A 88 -14.23 18.69 3.96
CA ILE A 88 -13.52 17.51 3.43
C ILE A 88 -12.30 17.94 2.62
N GLY A 89 -12.44 19.01 1.82
CA GLY A 89 -11.34 19.56 1.02
C GLY A 89 -10.19 20.11 1.87
N ALA A 90 -10.49 20.74 3.01
CA ALA A 90 -9.47 21.23 3.94
C ALA A 90 -8.71 20.07 4.58
N TRP A 91 -9.43 19.08 5.12
CA TRP A 91 -8.82 17.89 5.72
C TRP A 91 -7.96 17.11 4.72
N LYS A 92 -8.42 16.94 3.46
CA LYS A 92 -7.63 16.30 2.40
C LYS A 92 -6.30 17.01 2.14
N LYS A 93 -6.29 18.34 2.12
CA LYS A 93 -5.07 19.13 1.92
C LYS A 93 -4.09 18.95 3.08
N GLU A 94 -4.59 18.93 4.31
CA GLU A 94 -3.77 18.67 5.49
C GLU A 94 -3.17 17.26 5.45
N TRP A 95 -3.98 16.26 5.10
CA TRP A 95 -3.50 14.89 4.94
C TRP A 95 -2.48 14.76 3.80
N ASP A 96 -2.73 15.36 2.63
CA ASP A 96 -1.82 15.33 1.49
C ASP A 96 -0.46 15.98 1.87
N HIS A 97 -0.48 17.06 2.68
CA HIS A 97 0.73 17.66 3.21
C HIS A 97 1.48 16.72 4.17
N LYS A 98 0.77 16.11 5.12
CA LYS A 98 1.34 15.10 6.04
C LYS A 98 1.96 13.93 5.29
N TRP A 99 1.26 13.38 4.30
CA TRP A 99 1.75 12.30 3.45
C TRP A 99 3.03 12.71 2.72
N LYS A 100 3.02 13.90 2.08
CA LYS A 100 4.20 14.44 1.41
C LYS A 100 5.39 14.57 2.36
N THR A 101 5.20 15.12 3.57
CA THR A 101 6.28 15.25 4.55
C THR A 101 6.87 13.89 4.95
N ILE A 102 6.05 12.86 5.11
CA ILE A 102 6.52 11.51 5.44
C ILE A 102 7.32 10.91 4.29
N CYS A 103 6.82 11.04 3.06
CA CYS A 103 7.52 10.59 1.85
C CYS A 103 8.84 11.32 1.65
N ASP A 104 8.85 12.65 1.79
CA ASP A 104 10.06 13.47 1.66
C ASP A 104 11.11 13.04 2.69
N ARG A 105 10.71 12.87 3.97
CA ARG A 105 11.60 12.37 5.02
C ARG A 105 12.14 10.98 4.71
N TYR A 106 11.32 10.11 4.12
CA TYR A 106 11.78 8.78 3.69
C TYR A 106 12.84 8.88 2.61
N TRP A 107 12.59 9.67 1.57
CA TRP A 107 13.53 9.82 0.48
C TRP A 107 14.81 10.55 0.90
N GLU A 108 14.74 11.55 1.78
CA GLU A 108 15.92 12.20 2.36
C GLU A 108 16.81 11.19 3.10
N HIS A 109 16.20 10.37 3.95
CA HIS A 109 16.91 9.29 4.66
C HIS A 109 17.52 8.29 3.70
N TYR A 110 16.72 7.72 2.79
CA TYR A 110 17.20 6.74 1.81
C TYR A 110 18.36 7.29 0.97
N ASN A 111 18.25 8.54 0.50
CA ASN A 111 19.30 9.18 -0.28
C ASN A 111 20.61 9.34 0.51
N SER A 112 20.54 9.52 1.84
CA SER A 112 21.72 9.61 2.71
C SER A 112 22.45 8.27 2.90
N ILE A 113 21.76 7.14 2.71
CA ILE A 113 22.31 5.79 2.90
C ILE A 113 22.55 5.03 1.60
N GLN A 114 22.00 5.44 0.46
CA GLN A 114 21.96 4.62 -0.76
C GLN A 114 23.35 4.16 -1.27
N GLU A 115 24.38 4.99 -1.11
CA GLU A 115 25.75 4.67 -1.54
C GLU A 115 26.40 3.56 -0.70
N GLN A 116 25.86 3.30 0.50
CA GLN A 116 26.31 2.23 1.39
C GLN A 116 25.58 0.91 1.13
N LEU A 117 24.45 0.94 0.39
CA LEU A 117 23.68 -0.27 0.07
C LEU A 117 24.38 -1.13 -0.99
N PRO A 118 24.10 -2.44 -1.05
CA PRO A 118 24.48 -3.26 -2.20
C PRO A 118 23.82 -2.76 -3.49
N ALA A 119 24.47 -3.01 -4.63
CA ALA A 119 24.00 -2.52 -5.93
C ALA A 119 22.60 -3.04 -6.30
N GLU A 120 22.33 -4.32 -6.03
CA GLU A 120 21.04 -4.93 -6.29
C GLU A 120 19.93 -4.37 -5.39
N VAL A 121 20.24 -3.99 -4.15
CA VAL A 121 19.28 -3.34 -3.25
C VAL A 121 18.90 -1.96 -3.78
N ARG A 122 19.87 -1.19 -4.30
CA ARG A 122 19.56 0.07 -5.01
C ARG A 122 18.74 -0.16 -6.28
N ARG A 123 19.01 -1.26 -6.99
CA ARG A 123 18.29 -1.63 -8.22
C ARG A 123 16.83 -1.96 -7.91
N LEU A 124 16.58 -2.68 -6.82
CA LEU A 124 15.24 -3.06 -6.33
C LEU A 124 14.30 -1.85 -6.28
N ASP A 125 14.71 -0.76 -5.64
CA ASP A 125 13.89 0.44 -5.47
C ASP A 125 13.70 1.24 -6.77
N LYS A 126 14.73 1.31 -7.63
CA LYS A 126 14.72 2.14 -8.85
C LYS A 126 14.08 1.49 -10.07
N GLU A 127 14.24 0.17 -10.20
CA GLU A 127 13.88 -0.56 -11.42
C GLU A 127 12.73 -1.55 -11.20
N PHE A 128 12.44 -1.94 -9.96
CA PHE A 128 11.40 -2.91 -9.65
C PHE A 128 10.25 -2.24 -8.90
N HIS A 129 9.09 -2.15 -9.55
CA HIS A 129 7.87 -1.71 -8.90
C HIS A 129 7.29 -2.87 -8.08
N LEU A 130 7.68 -2.95 -6.81
CA LEU A 130 7.22 -4.01 -5.90
C LEU A 130 5.79 -3.80 -5.39
N HIS A 131 5.22 -2.60 -5.50
CA HIS A 131 3.83 -2.34 -5.11
C HIS A 131 2.90 -3.25 -5.92
N ASP A 132 1.97 -3.90 -5.25
CA ASP A 132 1.05 -4.92 -5.78
C ASP A 132 1.69 -6.24 -6.21
N ALA A 133 3.01 -6.42 -6.03
CA ALA A 133 3.63 -7.72 -6.22
C ALA A 133 3.12 -8.72 -5.16
N ARG A 134 2.91 -9.97 -5.57
CA ARG A 134 2.38 -11.04 -4.72
C ARG A 134 3.47 -12.04 -4.41
N ILE A 135 3.60 -12.44 -3.15
CA ILE A 135 4.49 -13.54 -2.77
C ILE A 135 3.90 -14.87 -3.24
N ILE A 136 4.63 -15.62 -4.06
CA ILE A 136 4.18 -16.92 -4.58
C ILE A 136 5.00 -18.10 -4.06
N ASP A 137 6.24 -17.87 -3.64
CA ASP A 137 7.06 -18.88 -2.95
C ASP A 137 8.03 -18.22 -1.97
N VAL A 138 8.32 -18.94 -0.89
CA VAL A 138 9.28 -18.54 0.14
C VAL A 138 10.09 -19.78 0.53
N ARG A 139 11.38 -19.77 0.24
CA ARG A 139 12.31 -20.83 0.63
C ARG A 139 13.36 -20.23 1.53
N THR A 140 13.65 -20.89 2.65
CA THR A 140 14.64 -20.42 3.61
C THR A 140 15.60 -21.54 3.96
N ASP A 141 16.88 -21.21 4.01
CA ASP A 141 17.93 -22.02 4.60
C ASP A 141 18.74 -21.13 5.57
N HIS A 142 19.61 -21.73 6.39
CA HIS A 142 20.32 -21.11 7.52
C HIS A 142 20.68 -19.61 7.37
N GLN A 143 21.23 -19.18 6.23
CA GLN A 143 21.60 -17.79 5.97
C GLN A 143 21.09 -17.27 4.62
N GLN A 144 20.08 -17.92 4.05
CA GLN A 144 19.51 -17.59 2.75
C GLN A 144 17.99 -17.55 2.81
N ALA A 145 17.40 -16.57 2.14
CA ALA A 145 15.96 -16.52 1.91
C ALA A 145 15.71 -16.21 0.44
N ASP A 146 14.96 -17.08 -0.23
CA ASP A 146 14.57 -16.95 -1.63
C ASP A 146 13.07 -16.64 -1.66
N ILE A 147 12.72 -15.45 -2.16
CA ILE A 147 11.34 -14.98 -2.27
C ILE A 147 11.00 -14.85 -3.74
N LEU A 148 10.01 -15.61 -4.20
CA LEU A 148 9.48 -15.50 -5.55
C LEU A 148 8.24 -14.63 -5.54
N LEU A 149 8.26 -13.60 -6.38
CA LEU A 149 7.20 -12.61 -6.54
C LEU A 149 6.56 -12.70 -7.91
N ASP A 150 5.23 -12.63 -7.93
CA ASP A 150 4.41 -12.46 -9.12
C ASP A 150 3.95 -11.00 -9.20
N VAL A 151 4.27 -10.31 -10.29
CA VAL A 151 3.90 -8.90 -10.45
C VAL A 151 2.55 -8.82 -11.16
N VAL A 152 1.52 -8.52 -10.37
CA VAL A 152 0.16 -8.40 -10.88
C VAL A 152 0.10 -7.30 -11.95
N GLY A 153 -0.41 -7.63 -13.14
CA GLY A 153 -0.48 -6.70 -14.29
C GLY A 153 0.70 -6.80 -15.28
N TYR A 154 1.80 -7.47 -14.91
CA TYR A 154 2.93 -7.76 -15.80
C TYR A 154 3.07 -9.27 -16.03
N SER A 155 2.11 -9.84 -16.77
CA SER A 155 1.91 -11.29 -16.97
C SER A 155 3.07 -12.08 -17.62
N LYS A 156 4.20 -11.43 -17.90
CA LYS A 156 5.34 -12.03 -18.62
C LYS A 156 6.52 -12.37 -17.71
N HIS A 157 6.61 -11.81 -16.51
CA HIS A 157 7.80 -11.96 -15.66
C HIS A 157 7.45 -12.13 -14.18
N GLN A 158 8.24 -12.95 -13.51
CA GLN A 158 8.32 -13.07 -12.05
C GLN A 158 9.67 -12.57 -11.57
N TYR A 159 9.74 -12.13 -10.32
CA TYR A 159 11.00 -11.71 -9.70
C TYR A 159 11.39 -12.69 -8.61
N GLN A 160 12.57 -13.28 -8.73
CA GLN A 160 13.18 -14.09 -7.69
C GLN A 160 14.19 -13.20 -6.94
N LEU A 161 13.87 -12.90 -5.69
CA LEU A 161 14.76 -12.20 -4.77
C LEU A 161 15.51 -13.24 -3.94
N CYS A 162 16.83 -13.27 -4.03
CA CYS A 162 17.68 -14.17 -3.25
C CYS A 162 18.51 -13.36 -2.26
N PHE A 163 18.16 -13.45 -0.99
CA PHE A 163 18.85 -12.77 0.11
C PHE A 163 19.91 -13.69 0.69
N THR A 164 21.13 -13.19 0.88
CA THR A 164 22.23 -13.97 1.48
C THR A 164 22.80 -13.30 2.72
N GLY A 165 23.40 -14.09 3.62
CA GLY A 165 23.86 -13.61 4.91
C GLY A 165 22.72 -13.18 5.83
N VAL A 166 21.52 -13.74 5.65
CA VAL A 166 20.31 -13.38 6.38
C VAL A 166 20.53 -13.52 7.89
N LYS A 167 20.26 -12.45 8.64
CA LYS A 167 20.29 -12.42 10.11
C LYS A 167 18.91 -12.41 10.74
N VAL A 168 17.96 -11.78 10.05
CA VAL A 168 16.56 -11.72 10.47
C VAL A 168 15.71 -11.97 9.25
N PHE A 169 14.72 -12.85 9.37
CA PHE A 169 13.64 -12.98 8.41
C PHE A 169 12.34 -13.31 9.16
N ASN A 170 11.33 -12.44 9.01
CA ASN A 170 10.02 -12.65 9.62
C ASN A 170 9.08 -13.42 8.68
N ASN A 171 9.11 -14.75 8.76
CA ASN A 171 8.15 -15.61 8.08
C ASN A 171 6.85 -15.70 8.89
N TYR A 172 5.95 -14.73 8.71
CA TYR A 172 4.67 -14.70 9.43
C TYR A 172 3.63 -15.65 8.81
N PRO A 173 2.67 -16.17 9.61
CA PRO A 173 1.58 -16.99 9.09
C PRO A 173 0.77 -16.25 8.02
N GLY A 174 0.63 -16.84 6.84
CA GLY A 174 -0.13 -16.24 5.73
C GLY A 174 0.68 -15.34 4.80
N ILE A 175 2.02 -15.31 4.90
CA ILE A 175 2.89 -14.61 3.94
C ILE A 175 2.64 -15.00 2.48
N MET A 176 2.24 -16.25 2.25
CA MET A 176 1.93 -16.77 0.93
C MET A 176 0.70 -16.08 0.35
N LYS A 177 0.82 -15.59 -0.89
CA LYS A 177 -0.19 -14.80 -1.62
C LYS A 177 -0.44 -13.41 -1.05
N ASP A 178 0.29 -13.00 -0.01
CA ASP A 178 0.20 -11.62 0.45
C ASP A 178 0.81 -10.67 -0.60
N VAL A 179 0.35 -9.43 -0.54
CA VAL A 179 0.64 -8.40 -1.53
C VAL A 179 1.48 -7.30 -0.90
N LEU A 180 2.54 -6.91 -1.58
CA LEU A 180 3.46 -5.88 -1.14
C LEU A 180 2.83 -4.50 -1.36
N LEU A 181 2.86 -3.63 -0.34
CA LEU A 181 2.39 -2.24 -0.45
C LEU A 181 3.57 -1.26 -0.43
N TYR A 182 4.12 -0.99 0.76
CA TYR A 182 5.09 0.07 0.95
C TYR A 182 6.43 -0.48 1.46
N PRO A 183 7.46 -0.60 0.59
CA PRO A 183 8.79 -0.98 1.00
C PRO A 183 9.53 0.19 1.65
N GLU A 184 10.34 -0.14 2.66
CA GLU A 184 11.26 0.75 3.34
C GLU A 184 12.62 0.05 3.42
N ILE A 185 13.66 0.74 2.95
CA ILE A 185 15.03 0.25 2.98
C ILE A 185 15.84 1.06 3.98
N ASP A 186 16.62 0.37 4.82
CA ASP A 186 17.52 0.98 5.78
C ASP A 186 18.85 0.23 5.90
N ILE A 187 19.78 0.76 6.69
CA ILE A 187 21.04 0.13 7.07
C ILE A 187 21.13 0.04 8.60
N THR A 188 21.49 -1.15 9.07
CA THR A 188 21.74 -1.42 10.49
C THR A 188 23.10 -0.90 10.94
N GLU A 189 23.33 -0.76 12.25
CA GLU A 189 24.62 -0.36 12.81
C GLU A 189 25.79 -1.28 12.39
N GLY A 190 25.51 -2.55 12.05
CA GLY A 190 26.49 -3.52 11.58
C GLY A 190 26.78 -3.47 10.06
N GLY A 191 26.22 -2.50 9.33
CA GLY A 191 26.40 -2.35 7.88
C GLY A 191 25.58 -3.33 7.03
N LEU A 192 24.69 -4.12 7.63
CA LEU A 192 23.71 -4.94 6.91
C LEU A 192 22.53 -4.07 6.49
N PHE A 193 21.91 -4.38 5.35
CA PHE A 193 20.68 -3.68 4.96
C PHE A 193 19.46 -4.34 5.62
N GLU A 194 18.45 -3.52 5.89
CA GLU A 194 17.13 -3.92 6.37
C GLU A 194 16.10 -3.57 5.29
N ILE A 195 15.22 -4.52 4.96
CA ILE A 195 14.01 -4.23 4.18
C ILE A 195 12.80 -4.53 5.04
N ARG A 196 11.92 -3.55 5.18
CA ARG A 196 10.61 -3.68 5.80
C ARG A 196 9.57 -3.38 4.73
N ILE A 197 8.54 -4.20 4.61
CA ILE A 197 7.44 -3.94 3.67
C ILE A 197 6.13 -4.06 4.42
N LEU A 198 5.33 -3.00 4.37
CA LEU A 198 3.93 -3.10 4.78
C LEU A 198 3.19 -3.95 3.75
N MET A 199 2.54 -5.00 4.23
CA MET A 199 1.82 -5.96 3.40
C MET A 199 0.32 -5.68 3.45
N ASN A 200 -0.42 -6.12 2.43
CA ASN A 200 -1.86 -5.92 2.34
C ASN A 200 -2.63 -6.61 3.48
N SER A 201 -2.09 -7.70 4.04
CA SER A 201 -2.63 -8.32 5.27
C SER A 201 -2.42 -7.51 6.56
N MET A 202 -1.80 -6.32 6.46
CA MET A 202 -1.34 -5.49 7.58
C MET A 202 -0.18 -6.10 8.41
N ASN A 203 0.41 -7.20 7.93
CA ASN A 203 1.67 -7.70 8.46
C ASN A 203 2.87 -6.90 7.94
N ILE A 204 4.00 -7.06 8.60
CA ILE A 204 5.28 -6.49 8.18
C ILE A 204 6.18 -7.62 7.69
N PHE A 205 6.46 -7.65 6.38
CA PHE A 205 7.60 -8.39 5.85
C PHE A 205 8.86 -7.69 6.35
N HIS A 206 9.80 -8.44 6.90
CA HIS A 206 11.00 -7.88 7.49
C HIS A 206 12.17 -8.83 7.28
N ILE A 207 13.23 -8.31 6.66
CA ILE A 207 14.47 -9.04 6.44
C ILE A 207 15.69 -8.14 6.70
N ILE A 208 16.71 -8.71 7.34
CA ILE A 208 18.04 -8.10 7.48
C ILE A 208 19.06 -9.06 6.88
N ALA A 209 19.83 -8.59 5.91
CA ALA A 209 20.74 -9.42 5.12
C ALA A 209 22.00 -8.66 4.69
N SER A 210 23.00 -9.42 4.23
CA SER A 210 24.27 -8.86 3.76
C SER A 210 24.22 -8.49 2.28
N ASP A 211 23.57 -9.31 1.46
CA ASP A 211 23.46 -9.07 0.02
C ASP A 211 22.10 -9.55 -0.54
N LEU A 212 21.78 -9.07 -1.73
CA LEU A 212 20.59 -9.42 -2.51
C LEU A 212 21.02 -9.71 -3.95
N SER A 213 20.46 -10.74 -4.58
CA SER A 213 20.45 -10.86 -6.03
C SER A 213 19.02 -10.94 -6.55
N ILE A 214 18.77 -10.35 -7.72
CA ILE A 214 17.45 -10.31 -8.33
C ILE A 214 17.51 -10.98 -9.70
N GLU A 215 16.71 -12.04 -9.88
CA GLU A 215 16.54 -12.72 -11.16
C GLU A 215 15.15 -12.47 -11.74
N ILE A 216 15.07 -12.18 -13.04
CA ILE A 216 13.81 -12.02 -13.77
C ILE A 216 13.51 -13.35 -14.46
N ILE A 217 12.44 -14.01 -14.04
CA ILE A 217 12.05 -15.33 -14.54
C ILE A 217 10.89 -15.14 -15.55
N PRO A 218 11.02 -15.63 -16.80
CA PRO A 218 9.90 -15.64 -17.74
C PRO A 218 8.79 -16.56 -17.25
N VAL A 219 7.54 -16.09 -17.29
CA VAL A 219 6.39 -16.94 -17.01
C VAL A 219 6.24 -17.93 -18.18
N GLN A 220 6.49 -19.22 -17.93
CA GLN A 220 6.23 -20.25 -18.93
C GLN A 220 4.72 -20.38 -19.14
N THR A 221 4.23 -19.89 -20.27
CA THR A 221 2.87 -20.17 -20.72
C THR A 221 2.88 -21.55 -21.37
N ASN A 222 2.38 -22.56 -20.66
CA ASN A 222 2.08 -23.84 -21.28
C ASN A 222 1.01 -23.58 -22.34
N SER A 223 1.43 -23.69 -23.62
CA SER A 223 0.55 -23.65 -24.79
C SER A 223 -0.22 -24.95 -24.94
#